data_AF-A0A966VTK6-F1
#
_entry.id   AF-A0A966VTK6-F1
#
_cell.length_a   1.000
_cell.length_b   1.000
_cell.length_c   1.000
_cell.angle_alpha   90.00
_cell.angle_beta   90.00
_cell.angle_gamma   90.00
#
_symmetry.space_group_name_H-M   'P 1'
#
loop_
_entity.id
_entity.type
_entity.pdbx_description
1 polymer ?
#
loop_
_entity_poly.entity_id
_entity_poly.type
_entity_poly.pdbx_seq_one_letter_code
_entity_poly.pdbx_strand_id
1 'polypeptide(L)' 'MSRTTSSGQSWDERYAEDGFAFGTEPNDYLREVAPSLSVGRTLCLGDGEGRNGVYLAELGHDVVTVDLSPVGV' A
#
# COMPACT_ATOMS: atom_id res chain seq x y z
N MET A 1 -30.23 -14.53 -1.25
CA MET A 1 -29.79 -13.27 -1.88
C MET A 1 -28.30 -13.14 -1.60
N SER A 2 -27.45 -13.43 -2.59
CA SER A 2 -26.00 -13.28 -2.44
C SER A 2 -25.68 -11.78 -2.54
N ARG A 3 -25.24 -11.16 -1.45
CA ARG A 3 -24.72 -9.78 -1.49
C ARG A 3 -23.39 -9.84 -2.22
N THR A 4 -23.35 -9.32 -3.44
CA THR A 4 -22.08 -8.90 -4.05
C THR A 4 -21.56 -7.77 -3.17
N THR A 5 -20.61 -8.07 -2.28
CA THR A 5 -19.87 -7.04 -1.55
C THR A 5 -19.16 -6.18 -2.59
N SER A 6 -19.33 -4.87 -2.50
CA SER A 6 -18.56 -3.94 -3.34
C SER A 6 -17.08 -4.18 -3.06
N SER A 7 -16.22 -4.16 -4.07
CA SER A 7 -14.79 -4.50 -3.96
C SER A 7 -14.05 -3.76 -2.84
N GLY A 8 -14.45 -2.52 -2.50
CA GLY A 8 -13.88 -1.79 -1.37
C GLY A 8 -14.17 -2.43 0.00
N GLN A 9 -15.38 -2.94 0.22
CA GLN A 9 -15.78 -3.53 1.50
C GLN A 9 -14.95 -4.77 1.88
N SER A 10 -14.54 -5.58 0.90
CA SER A 10 -13.66 -6.73 1.17
C SER A 10 -12.24 -6.33 1.57
N TRP A 11 -11.77 -5.16 1.12
CA TRP A 11 -10.46 -4.63 1.53
C TRP A 11 -10.55 -3.96 2.89
N ASP A 12 -11.66 -3.27 3.18
CA ASP A 12 -11.93 -2.70 4.50
C ASP A 12 -11.87 -3.76 5.59
N GLU A 13 -12.57 -4.88 5.37
CA GLU A 13 -12.56 -6.02 6.30
C GLU A 13 -11.14 -6.57 6.49
N ARG A 14 -10.37 -6.68 5.41
CA ARG A 14 -9.01 -7.24 5.45
C ARG A 14 -8.03 -6.34 6.22
N TYR A 15 -8.14 -5.03 6.08
CA TYR A 15 -7.23 -4.07 6.73
C TYR A 15 -7.70 -3.64 8.13
N ALA A 16 -8.93 -3.99 8.53
CA ALA A 16 -9.45 -3.72 9.87
C ALA A 16 -9.02 -4.76 10.92
N GLU A 17 -8.41 -5.87 10.51
CA GLU A 17 -7.89 -6.90 11.42
C GLU A 17 -6.62 -6.43 12.13
N ASP A 18 -6.39 -6.93 13.36
CA ASP A 18 -5.16 -6.65 14.09
C ASP A 18 -3.93 -7.23 13.37
N GLY A 19 -2.89 -6.42 13.19
CA GLY A 19 -1.65 -6.81 12.54
C GLY A 19 -1.48 -6.16 11.17
N PHE A 20 -0.69 -6.80 10.30
CA PHE A 20 -0.51 -6.36 8.92
C PHE A 20 -0.89 -7.49 7.97
N ALA A 21 -1.94 -7.29 7.17
CA ALA A 21 -2.47 -8.27 6.24
C ALA A 21 -1.44 -8.77 5.22
N PHE A 22 -0.42 -7.96 4.95
CA PHE A 22 0.70 -8.31 4.06
C PHE A 22 2.08 -8.20 4.71
N GLY A 23 2.14 -8.02 6.04
CA GLY A 23 3.38 -7.76 6.76
C GLY A 23 3.93 -6.35 6.53
N THR A 24 5.02 -6.01 7.22
CA THR A 24 5.63 -4.67 7.22
C THR A 24 6.74 -4.49 6.20
N GLU A 25 7.29 -5.59 5.67
CA GLU A 25 8.39 -5.53 4.70
C GLU A 25 7.87 -5.08 3.32
N PRO A 26 8.61 -4.23 2.58
CA PRO A 26 8.22 -3.84 1.24
C PRO A 26 8.17 -5.06 0.31
N ASN A 27 7.42 -4.93 -0.77
CA ASN A 27 7.43 -5.93 -1.84
C ASN A 27 8.87 -6.18 -2.34
N ASP A 28 9.26 -7.45 -2.50
CA ASP A 28 10.62 -7.83 -2.88
C ASP A 28 11.07 -7.23 -4.22
N TYR A 29 10.17 -7.21 -5.22
CA TYR A 29 10.47 -6.58 -6.50
C TYR A 29 10.67 -5.07 -6.37
N LEU A 30 9.84 -4.40 -5.56
CA LEU A 30 10.02 -2.98 -5.28
C LEU A 30 11.37 -2.72 -4.59
N ARG A 31 11.75 -3.57 -3.64
CA ARG A 31 13.05 -3.50 -2.97
C ARG A 31 14.20 -3.60 -3.98
N GLU A 32 14.09 -4.48 -4.97
CA GLU A 32 15.10 -4.66 -6.02
C GLU A 32 15.22 -3.45 -6.95
N VAL A 33 14.09 -2.85 -7.38
CA VAL A 33 14.12 -1.79 -8.38
C VAL A 33 14.23 -0.37 -7.81
N ALA A 34 13.70 -0.12 -6.60
CA ALA A 34 13.62 1.23 -6.03
C ALA A 34 14.98 1.95 -5.93
N PRO A 35 16.11 1.30 -5.55
CA PRO A 35 17.41 1.96 -5.53
C PRO A 35 17.90 2.50 -6.88
N SER A 36 17.32 2.03 -7.98
CA SER A 36 17.65 2.50 -9.34
C SER A 36 16.73 3.63 -9.84
N LEU A 37 15.68 3.97 -9.09
CA LEU A 37 14.75 5.03 -9.44
C LEU A 37 15.33 6.39 -9.07
N SER A 38 15.09 7.39 -9.92
CA SER A 38 15.36 8.77 -9.56
C SER A 38 14.43 9.19 -8.42
N VAL A 39 15.02 9.65 -7.32
CA VAL A 39 14.27 10.20 -6.18
C VAL A 39 13.45 11.41 -6.62
N GLY A 40 12.19 11.43 -6.21
CA GLY A 40 11.26 12.50 -6.57
C GLY A 40 9.87 12.24 -6.02
N ARG A 41 8.87 12.92 -6.61
CA ARG A 41 7.47 12.74 -6.24
C ARG A 41 6.92 11.42 -6.76
N THR A 42 6.34 10.61 -5.89
CA THR A 42 5.91 9.25 -6.20
C THR A 42 4.48 9.02 -5.75
N LEU A 43 3.68 8.37 -6.60
CA LEU A 43 2.30 7.99 -6.31
C LEU A 43 2.22 6.47 -6.16
N CYS A 44 1.83 6.00 -4.99
CA CYS A 44 1.61 4.59 -4.68
C CYS A 44 0.11 4.29 -4.72
N LEU A 45 -0.33 3.52 -5.72
CA LEU A 45 -1.72 3.13 -5.92
C LEU A 45 -1.99 1.75 -5.29
N GLY A 46 -3.09 1.62 -4.55
CA GLY A 46 -3.45 0.38 -3.88
C GLY A 46 -2.41 -0.04 -2.85
N ASP A 47 -1.92 0.90 -2.04
CA ASP A 47 -0.83 0.64 -1.11
C ASP A 47 -1.30 -0.08 0.18
N GLY A 48 -2.60 -0.28 0.34
CA GLY A 48 -3.22 -0.97 1.45
C GLY A 48 -2.84 -0.34 2.78
N GLU A 49 -1.94 -1.02 3.51
CA GLU A 49 -1.44 -0.61 4.82
C GLU A 49 -0.16 0.25 4.72
N GLY A 50 0.30 0.59 3.51
CA GLY A 50 1.32 1.61 3.27
C GLY A 50 2.78 1.14 3.26
N ARG A 51 3.04 -0.16 3.35
CA ARG A 51 4.40 -0.71 3.51
C ARG A 51 5.37 -0.30 2.38
N ASN A 52 4.88 -0.17 1.15
CA ASN A 52 5.72 0.21 0.03
C ASN A 52 5.95 1.72 -0.01
N GLY A 53 4.91 2.52 0.27
CA GLY A 53 5.01 3.96 0.35
C GLY A 53 5.99 4.41 1.45
N VAL A 54 5.97 3.76 2.61
CA VAL A 54 6.94 4.00 3.69
C VAL A 54 8.37 3.70 3.22
N TYR A 55 8.61 2.53 2.62
CA TYR A 55 9.93 2.17 2.11
C TYR A 55 10.46 3.17 1.06
N LEU A 56 9.62 3.63 0.14
CA LEU A 56 10.00 4.64 -0.85
C LEU A 56 10.29 6.00 -0.19
N ALA A 57 9.52 6.39 0.84
CA ALA A 57 9.77 7.59 1.61
C ALA A 57 11.11 7.52 2.37
N GLU A 58 11.46 6.35 2.92
CA GLU A 58 12.78 6.10 3.55
C GLU A 58 13.94 6.23 2.55
N LEU A 59 13.72 5.91 1.27
CA LEU A 59 14.67 6.14 0.18
C LEU A 59 14.70 7.60 -0.31
N GLY A 60 13.90 8.49 0.30
CA GLY A 60 13.88 9.93 0.03
C GLY A 60 12.82 10.40 -0.95
N HIS A 61 11.92 9.52 -1.40
CA HIS A 61 10.81 9.93 -2.27
C HIS A 61 9.78 10.79 -1.50
N ASP A 62 9.16 11.75 -2.19
CA ASP A 62 7.97 12.47 -1.71
C ASP A 62 6.73 11.67 -2.11
N VAL A 63 6.24 10.82 -1.20
CA VAL A 63 5.25 9.80 -1.51
C VAL A 63 3.82 10.27 -1.19
N VAL A 64 2.92 10.02 -2.14
CA VAL A 64 1.47 10.06 -1.94
C VAL A 64 0.93 8.65 -2.10
N THR A 65 0.24 8.14 -1.09
CA THR A 65 -0.46 6.86 -1.12
C THR A 65 -1.94 7.07 -1.43
N VAL A 66 -2.53 6.11 -2.15
CA VAL A 66 -3.97 6.08 -2.39
C VAL A 66 -4.43 4.64 -2.38
N ASP A 67 -5.41 4.31 -1.54
CA ASP A 67 -6.14 3.05 -1.59
C ASP A 67 -7.63 3.23 -1.91
N LEU A 68 -8.26 2.15 -2.39
CA LEU A 68 -9.72 2.09 -2.58
C LEU A 68 -10.44 1.98 -1.22
N SER A 69 -9.79 1.37 -0.24
CA SER A 69 -10.30 1.20 1.12
C SER A 69 -10.11 2.48 1.93
N PRO A 70 -11.17 3.06 2.54
CA PRO A 70 -11.03 4.19 3.47
C PRO A 70 -10.25 3.88 4.75
N VAL A 71 -10.00 2.61 5.07
CA VAL A 71 -9.13 2.21 6.20
C VAL A 71 -7.72 1.82 5.75
N GLY A 72 -7.48 1.76 4.44
CA GLY A 72 -6.13 1.83 3.87
C GLY A 72 -5.61 3.27 3.85
N VAL A 73 -4.33 3.42 3.48
CA VAL A 73 -3.67 4.74 3.37
C VAL A 73 -3.96 5.50 2.09
#